data_AF-A0A7W0XXD4-F1
#
_entry.id   AF-A0A7W0XXD4-F1
#
_cell.length_a   1.000
_cell.length_b   1.000
_cell.length_c   1.000
_cell.angle_alpha   90.00
_cell.angle_beta   90.00
_cell.angle_gamma   90.00
#
_symmetry.space_group_name_H-M   'P 1'
#
loop_
_entity.id
_entity.type
_entity.pdbx_description
1 polymer ?
#
loop_
_entity_poly.entity_id
_entity_poly.type
_entity_poly.pdbx_seq_one_letter_code
_entity_poly.pdbx_strand_id
1 'polypeptide(L)' 'YLAESIQAWPDQESLAAVIADSGWQQVEWRNLSGGIVALHRAWA' A
#
# COMPACT_ATOMS: atom_id res chain seq x y z
N TYR A 1 -10.14 13.11 13.29
CA TYR A 1 -9.30 13.14 12.08
C TYR A 1 -8.52 11.85 11.86
N LEU A 2 -7.87 11.28 12.89
CA LEU A 2 -7.08 10.06 12.73
C LEU A 2 -7.93 8.86 12.30
N ALA A 3 -9.06 8.62 12.97
CA ALA A 3 -9.94 7.50 12.64
C ALA A 3 -10.46 7.60 11.20
N GLU A 4 -10.86 8.80 10.80
CA GLU A 4 -11.33 9.10 9.45
C GLU A 4 -10.22 8.91 8.42
N SER A 5 -8.98 9.34 8.71
CA SER A 5 -7.84 9.13 7.82
C SER A 5 -7.41 7.67 7.72
N ILE A 6 -7.59 6.87 8.78
CA ILE A 6 -7.31 5.43 8.75
C ILE A 6 -8.31 4.74 7.83
N GLN A 7 -9.60 5.10 7.92
CA GLN A 7 -10.64 4.52 7.06
C GLN A 7 -10.52 4.96 5.60
N ALA A 8 -10.04 6.18 5.36
CA ALA A 8 -9.82 6.70 4.01
C ALA A 8 -8.52 6.19 3.35
N TRP A 9 -7.61 5.58 4.13
CA TRP A 9 -6.36 5.06 3.60
C TRP A 9 -6.63 3.81 2.73
N PRO A 10 -6.00 3.68 1.55
CA PRO A 10 -6.16 2.49 0.72
C PRO A 10 -5.69 1.24 1.44
N ASP A 11 -6.33 0.11 1.16
CA ASP A 11 -5.79 -1.19 1.52
C ASP A 11 -4.51 -1.52 0.73
N GLN A 12 -3.88 -2.65 1.02
CA GLN A 12 -2.58 -2.95 0.44
C GLN A 12 -2.62 -3.15 -1.08
N GLU A 13 -3.69 -3.76 -1.59
CA GLU A 13 -3.87 -4.01 -3.02
C GLU A 13 -4.16 -2.71 -3.77
N SER A 14 -5.05 -1.86 -3.23
CA SER A 14 -5.38 -0.56 -3.81
C SER A 14 -4.16 0.36 -3.85
N LEU A 15 -3.34 0.37 -2.79
CA LEU A 15 -2.09 1.14 -2.80
C LEU A 15 -1.08 0.56 -3.80
N ALA A 16 -1.03 -0.76 -3.96
CA ALA A 16 -0.16 -1.39 -4.96
C ALA A 16 -0.56 -1.00 -6.39
N ALA A 17 -1.87 -0.90 -6.68
CA ALA A 17 -2.37 -0.42 -7.96
C ALA A 17 -1.95 1.04 -8.22
N VAL A 18 -2.06 1.92 -7.22
CA VAL A 18 -1.59 3.32 -7.33
C VAL A 18 -0.09 3.39 -7.62
N ILE A 19 0.72 2.53 -6.98
CA ILE A 19 2.16 2.45 -7.25
C ILE A 19 2.41 1.97 -8.69
N ALA A 20 1.70 0.95 -9.16
CA ALA A 20 1.84 0.44 -10.53
C ALA A 20 1.45 1.48 -11.58
N ASP A 21 0.34 2.20 -11.36
CA ASP A 21 -0.15 3.27 -12.24
C ASP A 21 0.84 4.44 -12.35
N SER A 22 1.72 4.61 -11.34
CA SER A 22 2.80 5.60 -11.38
C SER A 22 4.04 5.15 -12.18
N GLY A 23 4.00 3.96 -12.80
CA GLY A 23 5.04 3.46 -13.72
C GLY A 23 6.04 2.48 -13.10
N TRP A 24 5.86 2.10 -11.84
CA TRP A 24 6.70 1.08 -11.20
C TRP A 24 6.21 -0.33 -11.55
N GLN A 25 7.13 -1.28 -11.62
CA GLN A 25 6.84 -2.67 -11.93
C GLN A 25 7.09 -3.59 -10.73
N GLN A 26 6.54 -4.81 -10.82
CA GLN A 26 6.71 -5.87 -9.82
C GLN A 26 6.43 -5.38 -8.39
N VAL A 27 5.29 -4.67 -8.25
CA VAL A 27 4.86 -4.13 -6.97
C VAL A 27 4.48 -5.29 -6.05
N GLU A 28 5.17 -5.37 -4.92
CA GLU A 28 4.91 -6.35 -3.88
C GLU A 28 4.76 -5.62 -2.54
N TRP A 29 4.05 -6.24 -1.60
CA TRP A 29 3.98 -5.75 -0.24
C TRP A 29 4.10 -6.86 0.77
N ARG A 30 4.53 -6.47 1.98
CA ARG A 30 4.55 -7.36 3.13
C ARG A 30 3.83 -6.71 4.30
N ASN A 31 2.84 -7.44 4.83
CA ASN A 31 2.16 -7.07 6.06
C ASN A 31 3.09 -7.24 7.26
N LEU A 32 3.09 -6.23 8.13
CA LEU A 32 3.78 -6.16 9.41
C LEU A 32 2.72 -6.00 10.51
N SER A 33 3.00 -6.52 11.71
CA SER A 33 2.08 -6.42 12.86
C SER A 33 0.65 -6.87 12.54
N GLY A 34 0.49 -7.98 11.80
CA GLY A 34 -0.82 -8.52 11.42
C GLY A 34 -1.58 -7.71 10.37
N GLY A 35 -0.92 -6.78 9.67
CA GLY A 35 -1.54 -5.95 8.62
C GLY A 35 -1.89 -4.53 9.07
N ILE A 36 -1.59 -4.16 10.31
CA ILE A 36 -1.71 -2.77 10.79
C ILE A 36 -0.77 -1.85 9.99
N VAL A 37 0.40 -2.37 9.60
CA VAL A 37 1.37 -1.68 8.75
C VAL A 37 1.73 -2.59 7.59
N ALA A 38 2.00 -2.03 6.42
CA ALA A 38 2.57 -2.76 5.29
C ALA A 38 3.77 -1.99 4.72
N LEU A 39 4.75 -2.73 4.20
CA LEU A 39 5.85 -2.18 3.41
C LEU A 39 5.66 -2.59 1.95
N HIS A 40 5.50 -1.61 1.07
CA HIS A 40 5.48 -1.80 -0.38
C HIS A 40 6.89 -1.64 -0.96
N ARG A 41 7.25 -2.50 -1.90
CA ARG A 41 8.49 -2.43 -2.69
C ARG A 41 8.15 -2.58 -4.16
N ALA A 42 8.88 -1.87 -5.01
CA ALA A 42 8.74 -1.95 -6.46
C ALA A 42 10.06 -1.55 -7.14
N TRP A 43 10.23 -1.90 -8.40
CA TRP A 43 11.39 -1.52 -9.22
C TRP A 43 10.96 -1.21 -10.66
N ALA A 44 11.77 -0.43 -11.37
CA ALA A 44 11.52 -0.04 -12.76
C ALA A 44 12.12 -1.05 -13.75
#